data_AF-A0A507ZR36-F1
#
_entry.id   AF-A0A507ZR36-F1
#
_cell.length_a   1.000
_cell.length_b   1.000
_cell.length_c   1.000
_cell.angle_alpha   90.00
_cell.angle_beta   90.00
_cell.angle_gamma   90.00
#
_symmetry.space_group_name_H-M   'P 1'
#
loop_
_entity.id
_entity.type
_entity.pdbx_description
1 polymer ?
#
loop_
_entity_poly.entity_id
_entity_poly.type
_entity_poly.pdbx_seq_one_letter_code
_entity_poly.pdbx_strand_id
1 'polypeptide(L)'
;MNQTNKKIRFKRERELGEVLGDTFGFIRENYKSLLKTLFTYVGPAYLVLIFAMGFYVFTTAKSGQDFLSVLDTSAASSGNASGFFSSVLIGIIFLLFSAWVYNAMLFGTINLIIKSYINNDGKIDKTEVGNSLNKQWPQFLGLGFLVSIFIFFGLTLFIIPGIFIAVPLALVYSIKIFKNYSIGESISYSFSLVKNNWWISFLTLVVMMLLYYLINIIFQVPAIIYSFIKVFTLAKEGSMADTSFMFDWVYLSLSVLSSAAQYIVYIIVVISTVFIYFNLDEKKNATGTYEDISKIGE
;
A
#
# COMPACT_ATOMS: atom_id res chain seq x y z
N MET A 1 -18.87 -33.94 -5.40
CA MET A 1 -19.60 -32.66 -5.62
C MET A 1 -18.63 -31.65 -6.19
N ASN A 2 -18.67 -31.44 -7.50
CA ASN A 2 -17.77 -30.52 -8.20
C ASN A 2 -18.15 -29.08 -7.85
N GLN A 3 -17.32 -28.40 -7.05
CA GLN A 3 -17.39 -26.95 -6.95
C GLN A 3 -16.86 -26.38 -8.27
N THR A 4 -17.76 -26.04 -9.19
CA THR A 4 -17.46 -25.13 -10.28
C THR A 4 -17.03 -23.81 -9.66
N ASN A 5 -15.72 -23.57 -9.59
CA ASN A 5 -15.13 -22.34 -9.08
C ASN A 5 -15.73 -21.18 -9.90
N LYS A 6 -16.61 -20.39 -9.30
CA LYS A 6 -17.38 -19.34 -9.99
C LYS A 6 -16.41 -18.22 -10.35
N LYS A 7 -15.89 -18.23 -11.59
CA LYS A 7 -14.94 -17.23 -12.11
C LYS A 7 -15.43 -15.81 -11.76
N ILE A 8 -14.57 -15.04 -11.11
CA ILE A 8 -14.89 -13.66 -10.76
C ILE A 8 -14.82 -12.81 -12.03
N ARG A 9 -15.98 -12.32 -12.48
CA ARG A 9 -16.09 -11.47 -13.66
C ARG A 9 -15.73 -10.03 -13.29
N PHE A 10 -14.56 -9.55 -13.71
CA PHE A 10 -14.12 -8.17 -13.40
C PHE A 10 -14.95 -7.09 -14.12
N LYS A 11 -15.29 -7.25 -15.40
CA LYS A 11 -16.07 -6.27 -16.18
C LYS A 11 -17.58 -6.41 -15.91
N ARG A 12 -18.03 -5.84 -14.79
CA ARG A 12 -19.45 -5.73 -14.40
C ARG A 12 -19.65 -4.55 -13.47
N GLU A 13 -20.85 -3.97 -13.51
CA GLU A 13 -21.28 -2.97 -12.53
C GLU A 13 -21.41 -3.62 -11.15
N ARG A 14 -21.04 -2.87 -10.11
CA ARG A 14 -21.02 -3.32 -8.72
C ARG A 14 -21.49 -2.23 -7.78
N GLU A 15 -22.18 -2.66 -6.73
CA GLU A 15 -22.38 -1.88 -5.53
C GLU A 15 -21.17 -1.98 -4.59
N LEU A 16 -21.13 -1.10 -3.57
CA LEU A 16 -20.06 -1.06 -2.58
C LEU A 16 -19.80 -2.43 -1.94
N GLY A 17 -20.86 -3.07 -1.44
CA GLY A 17 -20.75 -4.37 -0.75
C GLY A 17 -20.22 -5.47 -1.67
N GLU A 18 -20.52 -5.41 -2.97
CA GLU A 18 -20.00 -6.36 -3.93
C GLU A 18 -18.51 -6.14 -4.23
N VAL A 19 -18.02 -4.90 -4.25
CA VAL A 19 -16.58 -4.62 -4.37
C VAL A 19 -15.82 -5.24 -3.21
N LEU A 20 -16.35 -5.13 -1.99
CA LEU A 20 -15.76 -5.77 -0.80
C LEU A 20 -15.76 -7.29 -0.94
N GLY A 21 -16.93 -7.88 -1.23
CA GLY A 21 -17.11 -9.33 -1.36
C GLY A 21 -16.21 -9.93 -2.44
N ASP A 22 -16.17 -9.31 -3.62
CA ASP A 22 -15.33 -9.75 -4.74
C ASP A 22 -13.83 -9.58 -4.44
N THR A 23 -13.44 -8.54 -3.68
CA THR A 23 -12.04 -8.36 -3.26
C THR A 23 -11.57 -9.51 -2.38
N PHE A 24 -12.32 -9.83 -1.31
CA PHE A 24 -11.98 -10.95 -0.44
C PHE A 24 -12.14 -12.30 -1.13
N GLY A 25 -13.16 -12.44 -1.99
CA GLY A 25 -13.37 -13.63 -2.82
C GLY A 25 -12.17 -13.90 -3.73
N PHE A 26 -11.70 -12.88 -4.46
CA PHE A 26 -10.55 -12.99 -5.34
C PHE A 26 -9.28 -13.40 -4.60
N ILE A 27 -9.02 -12.75 -3.46
CA ILE A 27 -7.88 -13.09 -2.60
C ILE A 27 -8.00 -14.54 -2.14
N ARG A 28 -9.16 -14.95 -1.62
CA ARG A 28 -9.38 -16.30 -1.10
C ARG A 28 -9.22 -17.38 -2.16
N GLU A 29 -9.77 -17.17 -3.35
CA GLU A 29 -9.70 -18.12 -4.46
C GLU A 29 -8.28 -18.25 -5.02
N ASN A 30 -7.51 -17.14 -5.03
CA ASN A 30 -6.22 -17.07 -5.72
C ASN A 30 -5.02 -16.89 -4.80
N TYR A 31 -5.17 -16.99 -3.47
CA TYR A 31 -4.14 -16.57 -2.49
C TYR A 31 -2.77 -17.19 -2.76
N LYS A 32 -2.70 -18.48 -3.12
CA LYS A 32 -1.42 -19.16 -3.41
C LYS A 32 -0.73 -18.56 -4.63
N SER A 33 -1.47 -18.34 -5.71
CA SER A 33 -0.87 -17.82 -6.95
C SER A 33 -0.57 -16.33 -6.82
N LEU A 34 -1.50 -15.56 -6.24
CA LEU A 34 -1.35 -14.15 -5.91
C LEU A 34 -0.10 -13.91 -5.05
N LEU A 35 -0.03 -14.51 -3.86
CA LEU A 35 1.09 -14.30 -2.94
C LEU A 35 2.40 -14.82 -3.52
N LYS A 36 2.43 -15.99 -4.17
CA LYS A 36 3.68 -16.49 -4.77
C LYS A 36 4.20 -15.55 -5.87
N THR A 37 3.31 -14.99 -6.69
CA THR A 37 3.69 -14.04 -7.73
C THR A 37 4.18 -12.72 -7.13
N LEU A 38 3.48 -12.20 -6.11
CA LEU A 38 3.89 -11.00 -5.39
C LEU A 38 5.22 -11.19 -4.66
N PHE A 39 5.44 -12.30 -3.97
CA PHE A 39 6.72 -12.57 -3.30
C PHE A 39 7.88 -12.72 -4.29
N THR A 40 7.64 -13.24 -5.50
CA THR A 40 8.69 -13.33 -6.51
C THR A 40 9.08 -11.95 -7.07
N TYR A 41 8.09 -11.10 -7.39
CA TYR A 41 8.35 -9.86 -8.12
C TYR A 41 8.44 -8.62 -7.24
N VAL A 42 7.61 -8.52 -6.20
CA VAL A 42 7.58 -7.41 -5.24
C VAL A 42 8.44 -7.72 -4.01
N GLY A 43 8.74 -9.00 -3.75
CA GLY A 43 9.55 -9.45 -2.60
C GLY A 43 10.90 -8.75 -2.44
N PRO A 44 11.71 -8.55 -3.50
CA PRO A 44 12.97 -7.81 -3.37
C PRO A 44 12.79 -6.37 -2.87
N ALA A 45 11.81 -5.64 -3.41
CA ALA A 45 11.48 -4.29 -2.95
C ALA A 45 10.94 -4.29 -1.51
N TYR A 46 10.17 -5.32 -1.16
CA TYR A 46 9.63 -5.51 0.19
C TYR A 46 10.73 -5.80 1.23
N LEU A 47 11.75 -6.58 0.87
CA LEU A 47 12.90 -6.83 1.76
C LEU A 47 13.70 -5.55 2.02
N VAL A 48 13.93 -4.73 0.98
CA VAL A 48 14.58 -3.41 1.15
C VAL A 48 13.74 -2.50 2.05
N LEU A 49 12.41 -2.52 1.90
CA LEU A 49 11.51 -1.78 2.77
C LEU A 49 11.58 -2.23 4.23
N ILE A 50 11.56 -3.54 4.50
CA ILE A 50 11.71 -4.07 5.86
C ILE A 50 13.06 -3.66 6.47
N PHE A 51 14.13 -3.72 5.68
CA PHE A 51 15.44 -3.27 6.12
C PHE A 51 15.46 -1.76 6.43
N ALA A 52 14.85 -0.95 5.56
CA ALA A 52 14.73 0.50 5.77
C ALA A 52 13.90 0.82 7.04
N MET A 53 12.86 0.03 7.34
CA MET A 53 12.13 0.13 8.61
C MET A 53 12.99 -0.21 9.80
N GLY A 54 13.68 -1.34 9.78
CA GLY A 54 14.59 -1.73 10.86
C GLY A 54 15.65 -0.65 11.11
N PHE A 55 16.22 -0.10 10.04
CA PHE A 55 17.16 1.01 10.12
C PHE A 55 16.54 2.28 10.70
N TYR A 56 15.32 2.64 10.28
CA TYR A 56 14.60 3.80 10.80
C TYR A 56 14.26 3.66 12.29
N VAL A 57 13.72 2.51 12.71
CA VAL A 57 13.35 2.26 14.12
C VAL A 57 14.62 2.22 14.98
N PHE A 58 15.69 1.56 14.52
CA PHE A 58 16.98 1.53 15.22
C PHE A 58 17.59 2.93 15.37
N THR A 59 17.63 3.70 14.28
CA THR A 59 18.18 5.06 14.30
C THR A 59 17.36 5.96 15.20
N THR A 60 16.03 5.91 15.11
CA THR A 60 15.15 6.73 15.95
C THR A 60 15.26 6.35 17.43
N ALA A 61 15.37 5.06 17.75
CA ALA A 61 15.55 4.59 19.11
C ALA A 61 16.87 5.09 19.74
N LYS A 62 17.98 4.98 19.00
CA LYS A 62 19.30 5.45 19.43
C LYS A 62 19.31 6.97 19.56
N SER A 63 18.86 7.66 18.53
CA SER A 63 18.83 9.12 18.48
C SER A 63 17.89 9.71 19.54
N GLY A 64 16.78 9.05 19.88
CA GLY A 64 15.88 9.49 20.96
C GLY A 64 16.56 9.55 22.34
N GLN A 65 17.50 8.64 22.61
CA GLN A 65 18.32 8.64 23.83
C GLN A 65 19.33 9.81 23.82
N ASP A 66 19.99 10.01 22.67
CA ASP A 66 20.92 11.12 22.47
C ASP A 66 20.22 12.48 22.65
N PHE A 67 18.96 12.63 22.19
CA PHE A 67 18.18 13.86 22.36
C PHE A 67 17.82 14.14 23.83
N LEU A 68 17.41 13.12 24.60
CA LEU A 68 17.10 13.28 26.02
C LEU A 68 18.33 13.67 26.84
N SER A 69 19.51 13.12 26.53
CA SER A 69 20.77 13.51 27.18
C SER A 69 21.22 14.95 26.88
N VAL A 70 20.88 15.48 25.69
CA VAL A 70 21.12 16.88 25.30
C VAL A 70 20.17 17.84 26.03
N LEU A 71 18.96 17.41 26.39
CA LEU A 71 18.02 18.23 27.18
C LEU A 71 18.42 18.32 28.67
N ASP A 72 19.05 17.28 29.21
CA ASP A 72 19.51 17.22 30.61
C ASP A 72 20.82 18.00 30.84
N THR A 73 21.64 18.14 29.79
CA THR A 73 22.85 18.97 29.84
C THR A 73 22.53 20.40 29.41
N SER A 74 22.71 21.36 30.32
CA SER A 74 22.61 22.82 30.06
C SER A 74 23.66 23.37 29.06
N ALA A 75 24.37 22.48 28.37
CA ALA A 75 25.28 22.76 27.28
C ALA A 75 24.86 21.92 26.07
N ALA A 76 23.79 22.34 25.40
CA ALA A 76 23.46 21.86 24.07
C ALA A 76 24.60 22.21 23.11
N SER A 77 25.58 21.33 22.98
CA SER A 77 26.57 21.44 21.92
C SER A 77 25.83 21.27 20.60
N SER A 78 25.81 22.33 19.79
CA SER A 78 25.15 22.36 18.48
C SER A 78 25.56 21.19 17.55
N GLY A 79 26.76 20.63 17.79
CA GLY A 79 27.25 19.42 17.13
C GLY A 79 26.40 18.17 17.39
N ASN A 80 25.99 17.90 18.63
CA ASN A 80 25.25 16.68 18.98
C ASN A 80 23.79 16.72 18.47
N ALA A 81 23.15 17.89 18.54
CA ALA A 81 21.82 18.07 17.97
C ALA A 81 21.81 17.92 16.43
N SER A 82 22.83 18.43 15.74
CA SER A 82 22.94 18.29 14.28
C SER A 82 23.15 16.83 13.81
N GLY A 83 23.88 16.02 14.58
CA GLY A 83 24.05 14.58 14.36
C GLY A 83 22.76 13.78 14.54
N PHE A 84 21.93 14.16 15.52
CA PHE A 84 20.59 13.61 15.71
C PHE A 84 19.71 13.84 14.48
N PHE A 85 19.54 15.10 14.05
CA PHE A 85 18.64 15.42 12.94
C PHE A 85 19.11 14.80 11.63
N SER A 86 20.41 14.81 11.35
CA SER A 86 20.96 14.20 10.12
C SER A 86 20.77 12.69 10.05
N SER A 87 20.97 11.96 11.16
CA SER A 87 20.78 10.51 11.21
C SER A 87 19.31 10.10 11.06
N VAL A 88 18.39 10.80 11.73
CA VAL A 88 16.95 10.53 11.59
C VAL A 88 16.45 10.89 10.19
N LEU A 89 16.92 12.01 9.62
CA LEU A 89 16.55 12.41 8.26
C LEU A 89 17.00 11.39 7.21
N ILE A 90 18.21 10.85 7.28
CA ILE A 90 18.65 9.82 6.33
C ILE A 90 17.81 8.55 6.46
N GLY A 91 17.44 8.16 7.68
CA GLY A 91 16.52 7.04 7.93
C GLY A 91 15.14 7.26 7.31
N ILE A 92 14.58 8.47 7.46
CA ILE A 92 13.28 8.83 6.88
C ILE A 92 13.36 8.83 5.35
N ILE A 93 14.38 9.44 4.75
CA ILE A 93 14.54 9.48 3.29
C ILE A 93 14.66 8.06 2.72
N PHE A 94 15.46 7.21 3.35
CA PHE A 94 15.62 5.82 2.93
C PHE A 94 14.31 5.02 3.07
N LEU A 95 13.55 5.23 4.15
CA LEU A 95 12.24 4.63 4.36
C LEU A 95 11.23 5.09 3.30
N LEU A 96 11.12 6.39 3.04
CA LEU A 96 10.20 6.97 2.07
C LEU A 96 10.51 6.47 0.66
N PHE A 97 11.80 6.46 0.27
CA PHE A 97 12.24 5.94 -1.02
C PHE A 97 11.88 4.45 -1.17
N SER A 98 12.19 3.64 -0.16
CA SER A 98 11.88 2.20 -0.17
C SER A 98 10.38 1.94 -0.20
N ALA A 99 9.60 2.73 0.53
CA ALA A 99 8.14 2.64 0.55
C ALA A 99 7.53 3.03 -0.80
N TRP A 100 8.06 4.06 -1.45
CA TRP A 100 7.66 4.46 -2.79
C TRP A 100 7.92 3.34 -3.81
N VAL A 101 9.14 2.78 -3.84
CA VAL A 101 9.50 1.67 -4.74
C VAL A 101 8.60 0.46 -4.50
N TYR A 102 8.39 0.07 -3.24
CA TYR A 102 7.51 -1.04 -2.88
C TYR A 102 6.08 -0.80 -3.37
N ASN A 103 5.49 0.36 -3.08
CA ASN A 103 4.11 0.66 -3.47
C ASN A 103 3.97 0.68 -5.00
N ALA A 104 4.89 1.32 -5.71
CA ALA A 104 4.86 1.37 -7.16
C ALA A 104 4.90 -0.03 -7.81
N MET A 105 5.76 -0.91 -7.29
CA MET A 105 5.81 -2.31 -7.72
C MET A 105 4.54 -3.07 -7.34
N LEU A 106 4.04 -2.90 -6.12
CA LEU A 106 2.83 -3.55 -5.63
C LEU A 106 1.60 -3.25 -6.50
N PHE A 107 1.33 -1.96 -6.74
CA PHE A 107 0.22 -1.52 -7.58
C PHE A 107 0.35 -2.02 -9.02
N GLY A 108 1.55 -1.92 -9.61
CA GLY A 108 1.82 -2.42 -10.95
C GLY A 108 1.61 -3.93 -11.07
N THR A 109 2.21 -4.71 -10.18
CA THR A 109 2.13 -6.18 -10.20
C THR A 109 0.71 -6.67 -9.95
N ILE A 110 -0.05 -6.10 -9.01
CA ILE A 110 -1.45 -6.53 -8.77
C ILE A 110 -2.33 -6.30 -9.99
N ASN A 111 -2.20 -5.15 -10.65
CA ASN A 111 -2.95 -4.87 -11.87
C ASN A 111 -2.55 -5.82 -13.01
N LEU A 112 -1.26 -6.16 -13.15
CA LEU A 112 -0.80 -7.16 -14.11
C LEU A 112 -1.29 -8.58 -13.79
N ILE A 113 -1.34 -8.96 -12.51
CA ILE A 113 -1.91 -10.25 -12.07
C ILE A 113 -3.38 -10.33 -12.46
N ILE A 114 -4.16 -9.27 -12.21
CA ILE A 114 -5.57 -9.23 -12.58
C ILE A 114 -5.74 -9.23 -14.11
N LYS A 115 -4.87 -8.53 -14.85
CA LYS A 115 -4.83 -8.59 -16.31
C LYS A 115 -4.59 -10.01 -16.83
N SER A 116 -3.59 -10.73 -16.29
CA SER A 116 -3.33 -12.12 -16.64
C SER A 116 -4.49 -13.04 -16.23
N TYR A 117 -5.11 -12.83 -15.06
CA TYR A 117 -6.30 -13.58 -14.64
C TYR A 117 -7.47 -13.41 -15.61
N ILE A 118 -7.71 -12.20 -16.11
CA ILE A 118 -8.76 -11.92 -17.09
C ILE A 118 -8.44 -12.60 -18.44
N ASN A 119 -7.20 -12.49 -18.90
CA ASN A 119 -6.77 -13.02 -20.21
C ASN A 119 -6.74 -14.56 -20.26
N ASN A 120 -6.42 -15.24 -19.16
CA ASN A 120 -6.24 -16.70 -19.11
C ASN A 120 -7.37 -17.41 -18.38
N ASP A 121 -8.61 -16.92 -18.54
CA ASP A 121 -9.82 -17.54 -18.00
C ASP A 121 -9.81 -17.88 -16.51
N GLY A 122 -9.25 -16.98 -15.71
CA GLY A 122 -9.19 -17.12 -14.26
C GLY A 122 -7.95 -17.84 -13.74
N LYS A 123 -6.94 -18.05 -14.59
CA LYS A 123 -5.61 -18.54 -14.18
C LYS A 123 -4.61 -17.40 -14.20
N ILE A 124 -3.74 -17.34 -13.20
CA ILE A 124 -2.66 -16.35 -13.14
C ILE A 124 -1.40 -16.99 -13.74
N ASP A 125 -0.97 -16.51 -14.90
CA ASP A 125 0.30 -16.90 -15.51
C ASP A 125 1.43 -16.00 -15.00
N LYS A 126 2.36 -16.60 -14.28
CA LYS A 126 3.50 -15.90 -13.68
C LYS A 126 4.47 -15.38 -14.73
N THR A 127 4.65 -16.12 -15.81
CA THR A 127 5.60 -15.76 -16.87
C THR A 127 5.12 -14.53 -17.64
N GLU A 128 3.81 -14.46 -17.92
CA GLU A 128 3.17 -13.28 -18.53
C GLU A 128 3.31 -12.04 -17.63
N VAL A 129 3.03 -12.19 -16.33
CA VAL A 129 3.16 -11.10 -15.34
C VAL A 129 4.61 -10.62 -15.25
N GLY A 130 5.58 -11.54 -15.15
CA GLY A 130 6.99 -11.20 -15.07
C GLY A 130 7.52 -10.50 -16.32
N ASN A 131 7.16 -10.99 -17.51
CA ASN A 131 7.55 -10.38 -18.77
C ASN A 131 6.96 -8.98 -18.94
N SER A 132 5.71 -8.79 -18.53
CA SER A 132 5.05 -7.47 -18.57
C SER A 132 5.66 -6.50 -17.56
N LEU A 133 5.96 -6.99 -16.34
CA LEU A 133 6.59 -6.18 -15.30
C LEU A 133 7.99 -5.72 -15.71
N ASN A 134 8.83 -6.61 -16.23
CA ASN A 134 10.19 -6.28 -16.67
C ASN A 134 10.21 -5.20 -17.77
N LYS A 135 9.17 -5.11 -18.59
CA LYS A 135 9.05 -4.06 -19.62
C LYS A 135 8.53 -2.73 -19.05
N GLN A 136 7.70 -2.76 -18.01
CA GLN A 136 6.94 -1.59 -17.54
C GLN A 136 7.37 -1.07 -16.17
N TRP A 137 8.27 -1.74 -15.45
CA TRP A 137 8.67 -1.36 -14.09
C TRP A 137 9.15 0.09 -13.96
N PRO A 138 9.93 0.70 -14.89
CA PRO A 138 10.34 2.10 -14.73
C PRO A 138 9.15 3.05 -14.85
N GLN A 139 8.16 2.67 -15.67
CA GLN A 139 6.94 3.45 -15.82
C GLN A 139 6.06 3.35 -14.58
N PHE A 140 6.05 2.22 -13.87
CA PHE A 140 5.36 2.07 -12.59
C PHE A 140 6.01 2.90 -11.48
N LEU A 141 7.35 2.95 -11.44
CA LEU A 141 8.08 3.85 -10.55
C LEU A 141 7.75 5.31 -10.86
N GLY A 142 7.93 5.76 -12.11
CA GLY A 142 7.64 7.12 -12.53
C GLY A 142 6.18 7.52 -12.26
N LEU A 143 5.24 6.62 -12.49
CA LEU A 143 3.83 6.83 -12.14
C LEU A 143 3.63 7.01 -10.64
N GLY A 144 4.19 6.11 -9.83
CA GLY A 144 4.08 6.17 -8.38
C GLY A 144 4.71 7.44 -7.81
N PHE A 145 5.77 7.94 -8.44
CA PHE A 145 6.45 9.16 -8.01
C PHE A 145 5.55 10.38 -8.23
N LEU A 146 4.96 10.49 -9.41
CA LEU A 146 4.03 11.57 -9.74
C LEU A 146 2.78 11.51 -8.85
N VAL A 147 2.21 10.32 -8.65
CA VAL A 147 1.06 10.16 -7.72
C VAL A 147 1.43 10.59 -6.31
N SER A 148 2.61 10.20 -5.81
CA SER A 148 3.09 10.59 -4.49
C SER A 148 3.26 12.11 -4.35
N ILE A 149 3.80 12.77 -5.37
CA ILE A 149 3.94 14.23 -5.43
C ILE A 149 2.57 14.92 -5.40
N PHE A 150 1.62 14.49 -6.22
CA PHE A 150 0.28 15.09 -6.26
C PHE A 150 -0.44 14.96 -4.92
N ILE A 151 -0.35 13.79 -4.28
CA ILE A 151 -0.95 13.56 -2.97
C ILE A 151 -0.24 14.40 -1.90
N PHE A 152 1.09 14.46 -1.92
CA PHE A 152 1.88 15.25 -0.97
C PHE A 152 1.54 16.74 -1.03
N PHE A 153 1.56 17.35 -2.22
CA PHE A 153 1.18 18.75 -2.39
C PHE A 153 -0.30 18.99 -2.09
N GLY A 154 -1.17 18.06 -2.49
CA GLY A 154 -2.60 18.12 -2.19
C GLY A 154 -2.86 18.19 -0.69
N LEU A 155 -2.26 17.29 0.09
CA LEU A 155 -2.40 17.25 1.55
C LEU A 155 -1.71 18.41 2.26
N THR A 156 -0.56 18.87 1.75
CA THR A 156 0.20 19.99 2.34
C THR A 156 -0.54 21.32 2.20
N LEU A 157 -1.21 21.55 1.08
CA LEU A 157 -2.03 22.75 0.90
C LEU A 157 -3.26 22.69 1.79
N PHE A 158 -4.07 21.61 1.70
CA PHE A 158 -5.23 21.37 2.57
C PHE A 158 -5.67 19.89 2.50
N ILE A 159 -6.12 19.34 3.63
CA ILE A 159 -6.57 17.93 3.72
C ILE A 159 -7.69 17.61 2.71
N ILE A 160 -8.68 18.51 2.57
CA ILE A 160 -9.86 18.28 1.71
C ILE A 160 -9.48 18.18 0.21
N PRO A 161 -8.76 19.15 -0.39
CA PRO A 161 -8.20 19.02 -1.74
C PRO A 161 -7.32 17.79 -1.93
N GLY A 162 -6.50 17.43 -0.94
CA GLY A 162 -5.68 16.22 -1.00
C GLY A 162 -6.51 14.94 -1.17
N ILE A 163 -7.59 14.80 -0.40
CA ILE A 163 -8.52 13.67 -0.52
C ILE A 163 -9.23 13.68 -1.87
N PHE A 164 -9.66 14.85 -2.35
CA PHE A 164 -10.32 14.99 -3.65
C PHE A 164 -9.47 14.46 -4.81
N ILE A 165 -8.16 14.75 -4.78
CA ILE A 165 -7.17 14.30 -5.76
C ILE A 165 -6.81 12.82 -5.58
N ALA A 166 -6.73 12.33 -4.35
CA ALA A 166 -6.32 10.95 -4.06
C ALA A 166 -7.28 9.89 -4.66
N VAL A 167 -8.59 10.16 -4.68
CA VAL A 167 -9.60 9.19 -5.15
C VAL A 167 -9.44 8.86 -6.65
N PRO A 168 -9.36 9.82 -7.59
CA PRO A 168 -8.98 9.55 -8.98
C PRO A 168 -7.63 8.85 -9.10
N LEU A 169 -6.61 9.33 -8.37
CA LEU A 169 -5.26 8.82 -8.48
C LEU A 169 -5.13 7.34 -8.08
N ALA A 170 -5.99 6.84 -7.19
CA ALA A 170 -6.04 5.44 -6.80
C ALA A 170 -6.29 4.47 -7.96
N LEU A 171 -6.87 4.95 -9.08
CA LEU A 171 -7.23 4.14 -10.25
C LEU A 171 -6.22 4.22 -11.39
N VAL A 172 -5.21 5.09 -11.28
CA VAL A 172 -4.32 5.43 -12.40
C VAL A 172 -3.50 4.24 -12.88
N TYR A 173 -3.06 3.36 -11.98
CA TYR A 173 -2.36 2.13 -12.35
C TYR A 173 -3.25 1.20 -13.20
N SER A 174 -4.52 1.06 -12.82
CA SER A 174 -5.48 0.27 -13.59
C SER A 174 -5.71 0.87 -14.97
N ILE A 175 -5.94 2.19 -15.04
CA ILE A 175 -6.13 2.89 -16.32
C ILE A 175 -4.92 2.68 -17.24
N LYS A 176 -3.70 2.90 -16.74
CA LYS A 176 -2.48 2.71 -17.51
C LYS A 176 -2.37 1.29 -18.07
N ILE A 177 -2.61 0.27 -17.25
CA ILE A 177 -2.38 -1.13 -17.61
C ILE A 177 -3.48 -1.70 -18.51
N PHE A 178 -4.74 -1.32 -18.28
CA PHE A 178 -5.89 -1.84 -19.02
C PHE A 178 -6.22 -1.04 -20.28
N LYS A 179 -5.97 0.28 -20.31
CA LYS A 179 -6.17 1.12 -21.51
C LYS A 179 -4.88 1.36 -22.32
N ASN A 180 -3.72 0.94 -21.80
CA ASN A 180 -2.39 1.20 -22.39
C ASN A 180 -2.09 2.70 -22.62
N TYR A 181 -2.64 3.58 -21.78
CA TYR A 181 -2.41 5.03 -21.87
C TYR A 181 -1.03 5.43 -21.36
N SER A 182 -0.54 6.58 -21.83
CA SER A 182 0.64 7.22 -21.25
C SER A 182 0.38 7.68 -19.81
N ILE A 183 1.42 8.07 -19.07
CA ILE A 183 1.29 8.47 -17.67
C ILE A 183 0.37 9.69 -17.51
N GLY A 184 0.58 10.73 -18.32
CA GLY A 184 -0.24 11.94 -18.27
C GLY A 184 -1.69 11.69 -18.67
N GLU A 185 -1.91 10.90 -19.73
CA GLU A 185 -3.27 10.50 -20.15
C GLU A 185 -3.98 9.68 -19.08
N SER A 186 -3.28 8.76 -18.41
CA SER A 186 -3.85 7.94 -17.34
C SER A 186 -4.31 8.79 -16.15
N ILE A 187 -3.51 9.79 -15.78
CA ILE A 187 -3.86 10.74 -14.71
C ILE A 187 -5.07 11.57 -15.13
N SER A 188 -5.04 12.23 -16.28
CA SER A 188 -6.16 13.06 -16.76
C SER A 188 -7.46 12.25 -16.93
N TYR A 189 -7.36 11.03 -17.46
CA TYR A 189 -8.50 10.14 -17.62
C TYR A 189 -9.09 9.70 -16.27
N SER A 190 -8.27 9.53 -15.23
CA SER A 190 -8.75 9.14 -13.90
C SER A 190 -9.75 10.14 -13.31
N PHE A 191 -9.50 11.44 -13.47
CA PHE A 191 -10.43 12.48 -13.04
C PHE A 191 -11.74 12.44 -13.82
N SER A 192 -11.66 12.19 -15.14
CA SER A 192 -12.82 12.03 -16.01
C SER A 192 -13.64 10.78 -15.67
N LEU A 193 -12.98 9.68 -15.28
CA LEU A 193 -13.63 8.42 -14.94
C LEU A 193 -14.41 8.51 -13.62
N VAL A 194 -13.85 9.20 -12.62
CA VAL A 194 -14.44 9.31 -11.28
C VAL A 194 -15.52 10.41 -11.19
N LYS A 195 -15.50 11.43 -12.06
CA LYS A 195 -16.31 12.67 -11.96
C LYS A 195 -17.77 12.48 -11.48
N ASN A 196 -18.52 11.55 -12.07
CA ASN A 196 -19.94 11.34 -11.75
C ASN A 196 -20.19 10.38 -10.57
N ASN A 197 -19.16 9.66 -10.14
CA ASN A 197 -19.23 8.61 -9.13
C ASN A 197 -18.19 8.86 -8.00
N TRP A 198 -17.78 10.10 -7.80
CA TRP A 198 -16.69 10.42 -6.88
C TRP A 198 -16.99 9.99 -5.44
N TRP A 199 -18.19 10.31 -4.94
CA TRP A 199 -18.62 9.95 -3.59
C TRP A 199 -18.68 8.44 -3.35
N ILE A 200 -19.17 7.68 -4.33
CA ILE A 200 -19.26 6.22 -4.19
C ILE A 200 -17.87 5.58 -4.22
N SER A 201 -16.97 6.05 -5.09
CA SER A 201 -15.56 5.62 -5.11
C SER A 201 -14.84 5.98 -3.82
N PHE A 202 -15.03 7.21 -3.33
CA PHE A 202 -14.49 7.66 -2.05
C PHE A 202 -14.97 6.80 -0.88
N LEU A 203 -16.29 6.61 -0.76
CA LEU A 203 -16.87 5.81 0.32
C LEU A 203 -16.40 4.34 0.27
N THR A 204 -16.26 3.77 -0.93
CA THR A 204 -15.67 2.43 -1.10
C THR A 204 -14.25 2.38 -0.52
N LEU A 205 -13.40 3.34 -0.91
CA LEU A 205 -12.01 3.40 -0.45
C LEU A 205 -11.93 3.61 1.07
N VAL A 206 -12.79 4.47 1.63
CA VAL A 206 -12.87 4.68 3.08
C VAL A 206 -13.20 3.38 3.82
N VAL A 207 -14.21 2.64 3.35
CA VAL A 207 -14.58 1.36 3.97
C VAL A 207 -13.44 0.33 3.84
N MET A 208 -12.79 0.24 2.68
CA MET A 208 -11.64 -0.64 2.49
C MET A 208 -10.45 -0.26 3.39
N MET A 209 -10.20 1.04 3.56
CA MET A 209 -9.17 1.56 4.47
C MET A 209 -9.51 1.32 5.94
N LEU A 210 -10.78 1.40 6.33
CA LEU A 210 -11.24 1.05 7.68
C LEU A 210 -11.00 -0.44 7.96
N LEU A 211 -11.38 -1.33 7.04
CA LEU A 211 -11.13 -2.76 7.16
C LEU A 211 -9.63 -3.08 7.25
N TYR A 212 -8.83 -2.44 6.39
CA TYR A 212 -7.37 -2.51 6.46
C TYR A 212 -6.86 -2.10 7.85
N TYR A 213 -7.30 -0.96 8.40
CA TYR A 213 -6.88 -0.48 9.71
C TYR A 213 -7.24 -1.46 10.83
N LEU A 214 -8.47 -2.00 10.83
CA LEU A 214 -8.92 -2.97 11.83
C LEU A 214 -8.08 -4.25 11.85
N ILE A 215 -7.74 -4.77 10.67
CA ILE A 215 -6.86 -5.95 10.55
C ILE A 215 -5.46 -5.63 11.08
N ASN A 216 -4.96 -4.42 10.83
CA ASN A 216 -3.62 -4.01 11.25
C ASN A 216 -3.45 -3.81 12.75
N ILE A 217 -4.50 -3.41 13.47
CA ILE A 217 -4.47 -3.34 14.94
C ILE A 217 -4.02 -4.68 15.52
N ILE A 218 -4.52 -5.80 14.98
CA ILE A 218 -4.18 -7.16 15.45
C ILE A 218 -2.67 -7.40 15.41
N PHE A 219 -2.00 -6.96 14.34
CA PHE A 219 -0.56 -7.10 14.19
C PHE A 219 0.23 -6.18 15.12
N GLN A 220 -0.32 -5.03 15.52
CA GLN A 220 0.33 -4.11 16.46
C GLN A 220 0.14 -4.50 17.94
N VAL A 221 -0.89 -5.29 18.28
CA VAL A 221 -1.19 -5.67 19.68
C VAL A 221 0.03 -6.22 20.43
N PRO A 222 0.85 -7.13 19.88
CA PRO A 222 2.02 -7.65 20.59
C PRO A 222 3.04 -6.57 20.96
N ALA A 223 3.33 -5.65 20.02
CA ALA A 223 4.25 -4.54 20.26
C ALA A 223 3.70 -3.58 21.32
N ILE A 224 2.40 -3.26 21.24
CA ILE A 224 1.71 -2.39 22.20
C ILE A 224 1.76 -2.99 23.61
N ILE A 225 1.37 -4.26 23.78
CA ILE A 225 1.42 -4.96 25.07
C ILE A 225 2.84 -4.96 25.64
N TYR A 226 3.83 -5.25 24.79
CA TYR A 226 5.23 -5.27 25.20
C TYR A 226 5.70 -3.91 25.72
N SER A 227 5.41 -2.83 24.98
CA SER A 227 5.72 -1.46 25.40
C SER A 227 5.00 -1.08 26.69
N PHE A 228 3.73 -1.46 26.86
CA PHE A 228 3.00 -1.21 28.11
C PHE A 228 3.64 -1.89 29.32
N ILE A 229 4.06 -3.15 29.18
CA ILE A 229 4.75 -3.88 30.26
C ILE A 229 6.04 -3.15 30.64
N LYS A 230 6.84 -2.72 29.66
CA LYS A 230 8.10 -2.00 29.89
C LYS A 230 7.89 -0.67 30.62
N VAL A 231 6.93 0.14 30.17
CA VAL A 231 6.59 1.42 30.81
C VAL A 231 6.14 1.20 32.25
N PHE A 232 5.30 0.19 32.50
CA PHE A 232 4.81 -0.13 33.83
C PHE A 232 5.91 -0.61 34.79
N THR A 233 6.85 -1.42 34.30
CA THR A 233 8.02 -1.85 35.07
C THR A 233 8.91 -0.67 35.43
N LEU A 234 9.21 0.22 34.49
CA LEU A 234 10.01 1.43 34.74
C LEU A 234 9.35 2.37 35.75
N ALA A 235 8.01 2.52 35.68
CA ALA A 235 7.25 3.31 36.65
C ALA A 235 7.33 2.73 38.08
N LYS A 236 7.40 1.40 38.22
CA LYS A 236 7.57 0.72 39.52
C LYS A 236 8.97 0.85 40.09
N GLU A 237 9.98 0.80 39.24
CA GLU A 237 11.39 0.83 39.66
C GLU A 237 11.88 2.24 40.00
N GLY A 238 11.05 3.29 39.82
CA GLY A 238 11.40 4.68 40.11
C GLY A 238 12.50 5.26 39.20
N SER A 239 12.94 4.48 38.21
CA SER A 239 14.05 4.77 37.31
C SER A 239 13.54 5.19 35.94
N MET A 240 12.84 6.32 35.86
CA MET A 240 12.52 6.95 34.56
C MET A 240 13.74 7.58 33.87
N ALA A 241 14.91 7.57 34.52
CA ALA A 241 16.13 8.18 34.01
C ALA A 241 16.77 7.39 32.85
N ASP A 242 16.55 6.07 32.77
CA ASP A 242 17.10 5.25 31.68
C ASP A 242 15.99 4.69 30.77
N THR A 243 15.65 5.47 29.75
CA THR A 243 14.69 5.06 28.70
C THR A 243 15.28 4.04 27.71
N SER A 244 16.56 3.66 27.81
CA SER A 244 17.18 2.72 26.86
C SER A 244 16.55 1.32 26.93
N PHE A 245 16.06 0.94 28.10
CA PHE A 245 15.34 -0.31 28.34
C PHE A 245 14.00 -0.42 27.59
N MET A 246 13.46 0.70 27.08
CA MET A 246 12.22 0.71 26.29
C MET A 246 12.43 0.25 24.84
N PHE A 247 13.63 0.41 24.28
CA PHE A 247 13.91 0.19 22.86
C PHE A 247 14.85 -1.00 22.63
N ASP A 248 14.63 -2.10 23.33
CA ASP A 248 15.43 -3.30 23.15
C ASP A 248 15.13 -4.03 21.83
N TRP A 249 15.95 -5.03 21.54
CA TRP A 249 15.85 -5.82 20.31
C TRP A 249 14.48 -6.52 20.16
N VAL A 250 13.78 -6.81 21.26
CA VAL A 250 12.44 -7.42 21.23
C VAL A 250 11.43 -6.41 20.72
N TYR A 251 11.42 -5.19 21.29
CA TYR A 251 10.58 -4.10 20.79
C TYR A 251 10.86 -3.80 19.31
N LEU A 252 12.14 -3.71 18.91
CA LEU A 252 12.53 -3.48 17.52
C LEU A 252 11.98 -4.57 16.59
N SER A 253 12.15 -5.84 16.97
CA SER A 253 11.68 -6.99 16.18
C SER A 253 10.16 -7.02 16.05
N LEU A 254 9.44 -6.77 17.15
CA LEU A 254 7.97 -6.70 17.15
C LEU A 254 7.47 -5.54 16.29
N SER A 255 8.11 -4.37 16.36
CA SER A 255 7.73 -3.18 15.58
C SER A 255 7.94 -3.39 14.08
N VAL A 256 9.08 -3.96 13.70
CA VAL A 256 9.39 -4.28 12.30
C VAL A 256 8.46 -5.36 11.76
N LEU A 257 8.19 -6.43 12.55
CA LEU A 257 7.27 -7.49 12.15
C LEU A 257 5.82 -6.97 11.98
N SER A 258 5.37 -6.14 12.92
CA SER A 258 4.05 -5.50 12.87
C SER A 258 3.91 -4.63 11.61
N SER A 259 4.94 -3.82 11.32
CA SER A 259 4.97 -2.97 10.13
C SER A 259 5.02 -3.79 8.85
N ALA A 260 5.87 -4.81 8.79
CA ALA A 260 5.96 -5.73 7.66
C ALA A 260 4.58 -6.33 7.32
N ALA A 261 3.88 -6.88 8.32
CA ALA A 261 2.53 -7.42 8.14
C ALA A 261 1.55 -6.38 7.54
N GLN A 262 1.65 -5.10 7.94
CA GLN A 262 0.79 -4.04 7.42
C GLN A 262 0.89 -3.86 5.92
N TYR A 263 2.09 -3.94 5.34
CA TYR A 263 2.26 -3.80 3.90
C TYR A 263 1.70 -5.01 3.14
N ILE A 264 1.76 -6.21 3.73
CA ILE A 264 1.11 -7.40 3.14
C ILE A 264 -0.41 -7.24 3.17
N VAL A 265 -0.99 -6.80 4.29
CA VAL A 265 -2.45 -6.59 4.40
C VAL A 265 -2.93 -5.51 3.42
N TYR A 266 -2.09 -4.54 3.06
CA TYR A 266 -2.41 -3.47 2.12
C TYR A 266 -2.74 -3.98 0.70
N ILE A 267 -2.34 -5.21 0.35
CA ILE A 267 -2.78 -5.90 -0.88
C ILE A 267 -4.30 -5.84 -1.06
N ILE A 268 -5.06 -5.94 0.04
CA ILE A 268 -6.53 -5.90 0.03
C ILE A 268 -7.03 -4.56 -0.55
N VAL A 269 -6.46 -3.44 -0.10
CA VAL A 269 -6.81 -2.11 -0.59
C VAL A 269 -6.45 -1.97 -2.06
N VAL A 270 -5.26 -2.40 -2.46
CA VAL A 270 -4.81 -2.30 -3.85
C VAL A 270 -5.70 -3.12 -4.81
N ILE A 271 -6.12 -4.33 -4.43
CA ILE A 271 -7.04 -5.13 -5.24
C ILE A 271 -8.40 -4.43 -5.37
N SER A 272 -8.90 -3.82 -4.28
CA SER A 272 -10.16 -3.10 -4.32
C SER A 272 -10.15 -1.91 -5.28
N THR A 273 -9.01 -1.22 -5.45
CA THR A 273 -8.93 -0.12 -6.42
C THR A 273 -9.10 -0.61 -7.86
N VAL A 274 -8.67 -1.83 -8.16
CA VAL A 274 -8.88 -2.46 -9.48
C VAL A 274 -10.36 -2.79 -9.71
N PHE A 275 -11.07 -3.27 -8.68
CA PHE A 275 -12.52 -3.48 -8.76
C PHE A 275 -13.29 -2.16 -8.90
N ILE A 276 -12.88 -1.10 -8.20
CA ILE A 276 -13.46 0.24 -8.36
C ILE A 276 -13.24 0.73 -9.80
N TYR A 277 -12.05 0.53 -10.35
CA TYR A 277 -11.76 0.87 -11.75
C TYR A 277 -12.72 0.17 -12.71
N PHE A 278 -12.87 -1.16 -12.63
CA PHE A 278 -13.75 -1.89 -13.54
C PHE A 278 -15.23 -1.55 -13.35
N ASN A 279 -15.66 -1.25 -12.13
CA ASN A 279 -17.02 -0.77 -11.88
C ASN A 279 -17.29 0.55 -12.61
N LEU A 280 -16.36 1.51 -12.51
CA LEU A 280 -16.50 2.80 -13.19
C LEU A 280 -16.35 2.69 -14.70
N ASP A 281 -15.45 1.82 -15.19
CA ASP A 281 -15.28 1.57 -16.62
C ASP A 281 -16.54 0.95 -17.22
N GLU A 282 -17.21 0.03 -16.52
CA GLU A 282 -18.50 -0.52 -16.96
C GLU A 282 -19.58 0.56 -16.99
N LYS A 283 -19.74 1.35 -15.93
CA LYS A 283 -20.74 2.43 -15.87
C LYS A 283 -20.58 3.47 -16.97
N LYS A 284 -19.34 3.76 -17.37
CA LYS A 284 -19.03 4.82 -18.34
C LYS A 284 -18.93 4.32 -19.78
N ASN A 285 -18.38 3.14 -19.99
CA ASN A 285 -18.00 2.64 -21.31
C ASN A 285 -18.64 1.28 -21.67
N ALA A 286 -19.41 0.66 -20.76
CA ALA A 286 -20.10 -0.62 -20.96
C ALA A 286 -19.21 -1.74 -21.54
N THR A 287 -17.93 -1.78 -21.13
CA THR A 287 -16.91 -2.62 -21.79
C THR A 287 -17.18 -4.12 -21.68
N GLY A 288 -17.75 -4.59 -20.57
CA GLY A 288 -18.18 -5.97 -20.41
C GLY A 288 -19.42 -6.30 -21.23
N THR A 289 -20.37 -5.37 -21.33
CA THR A 289 -21.60 -5.54 -22.13
C THR A 289 -21.28 -5.68 -23.62
N TYR A 290 -20.39 -4.83 -24.16
CA TYR A 290 -19.95 -4.94 -25.55
C TYR A 290 -19.21 -6.25 -25.84
N GLU A 291 -18.36 -6.71 -24.92
CA GLU A 291 -17.63 -7.97 -25.07
C GLU A 291 -18.59 -9.18 -25.12
N ASP A 292 -19.63 -9.19 -24.28
CA ASP A 292 -20.65 -10.24 -24.30
C ASP A 292 -21.43 -10.24 -25.63
N ILE A 293 -21.80 -9.05 -26.14
CA ILE A 293 -22.49 -8.92 -27.43
C ILE A 293 -21.59 -9.44 -28.56
N SER A 294 -20.30 -9.10 -28.57
CA SER A 294 -19.38 -9.61 -29.60
C SER A 294 -19.25 -11.12 -29.61
N LYS A 295 -19.31 -11.78 -28.43
CA LYS A 295 -19.24 -13.24 -28.30
C LYS A 295 -20.52 -13.95 -28.72
N ILE A 296 -21.65 -13.26 -28.79
CA ILE A 296 -22.92 -13.82 -29.31
C ILE A 296 -22.96 -13.75 -30.85
N GLY A 297 -22.18 -12.83 -31.44
CA GLY A 297 -22.08 -12.65 -32.90
C GLY A 297 -21.02 -13.51 -33.59
N GLU A 298 -20.17 -14.20 -32.83
CA GLU A 298 -19.25 -15.26 -33.29
C GLU A 298 -19.91 -16.64 -33.15
#